data_AF-A0A5D0RYD5-F1
#
_entry.id   AF-A0A5D0RYD5-F1
#
_cell.length_a   1.000
_cell.length_b   1.000
_cell.length_c   1.000
_cell.angle_alpha   90.00
_cell.angle_beta   90.00
_cell.angle_gamma   90.00
#
_symmetry.space_group_name_H-M   'P 1'
#
loop_
_entity.id
_entity.type
_entity.pdbx_description
1 polymer ?
#
loop_
_entity_poly.entity_id
_entity_poly.type
_entity_poly.pdbx_seq_one_letter_code
_entity_poly.pdbx_strand_id
1 'polypeptide(L)'
;METEISLKDLLTRKSVRSYKDIALTQGNIDSIKSLLGSIRKISFKLNWKISTESPAGSGCIYAQVEGKNNDILVDYGFQGQQILMLLFVNDYGTCWMAKTPEKNVPAVITFGIPKDKKSLKSRMSRYITQSDKRKPLDELYEKNVEKLNENQKKLLEAIRWSPSSLNRQPWKFIFSEEGRKLILKSNSPINLGIALSNAYIAALCIYGKAKVEKGEDGVFGLIVE
;
A
#
# COMPACT_ATOMS: atom_id res chain seq x y z
N MET A 1 -14.02 7.68 -15.42
CA MET A 1 -13.93 8.11 -14.00
C MET A 1 -12.67 7.48 -13.43
N GLU A 2 -11.61 8.25 -13.24
CA GLU A 2 -10.46 7.78 -12.46
C GLU A 2 -10.97 7.43 -11.05
N THR A 3 -10.71 6.21 -10.57
CA THR A 3 -11.17 5.81 -9.25
C THR A 3 -10.33 6.55 -8.21
N GLU A 4 -10.91 7.57 -7.56
CA GLU A 4 -10.21 8.39 -6.59
C GLU A 4 -10.14 7.67 -5.23
N ILE A 5 -8.92 7.40 -4.75
CA ILE A 5 -8.68 6.79 -3.43
C ILE A 5 -8.72 7.91 -2.38
N SER A 6 -9.59 7.78 -1.37
CA SER A 6 -9.69 8.78 -0.30
C SER A 6 -8.76 8.48 0.88
N LEU A 7 -8.50 9.50 1.73
CA LEU A 7 -7.79 9.30 2.99
C LEU A 7 -8.47 8.25 3.88
N LYS A 8 -9.81 8.22 3.89
CA LYS A 8 -10.60 7.23 4.64
C LYS A 8 -10.34 5.80 4.14
N ASP A 9 -10.11 5.61 2.84
CA ASP A 9 -9.82 4.29 2.29
C ASP A 9 -8.48 3.75 2.80
N LEU A 10 -7.45 4.61 2.87
CA LEU A 10 -6.13 4.25 3.42
C LEU A 10 -6.20 3.79 4.89
N LEU A 11 -7.01 4.47 5.70
CA LEU A 11 -7.17 4.17 7.13
C LEU A 11 -8.02 2.92 7.39
N THR A 12 -8.95 2.64 6.49
CA THR A 12 -9.96 1.61 6.74
C THR A 12 -9.64 0.29 6.07
N ARG A 13 -8.85 0.25 4.98
CA ARG A 13 -8.46 -0.99 4.28
C ARG A 13 -7.79 -2.00 5.23
N LYS A 14 -8.25 -3.26 5.21
CA LYS A 14 -7.74 -4.38 6.03
C LYS A 14 -7.34 -5.57 5.16
N SER A 15 -6.48 -6.43 5.73
CA SER A 15 -6.08 -7.67 5.05
C SER A 15 -7.21 -8.70 5.15
N VAL A 16 -7.76 -9.11 4.01
CA VAL A 16 -8.80 -10.13 3.91
C VAL A 16 -8.14 -11.48 3.63
N ARG A 17 -8.51 -12.51 4.40
CA ARG A 17 -7.96 -13.88 4.22
C ARG A 17 -9.04 -14.94 4.02
N SER A 18 -10.30 -14.51 3.99
CA SER A 18 -11.47 -15.36 3.82
C SER A 18 -12.33 -14.82 2.70
N TYR A 19 -12.39 -15.57 1.60
CA TYR A 19 -13.01 -15.15 0.35
C TYR A 19 -14.10 -16.13 -0.05
N LYS A 20 -15.16 -15.61 -0.70
CA LYS A 20 -16.17 -16.43 -1.35
C LYS A 20 -15.52 -17.21 -2.47
N ASP A 21 -16.06 -18.38 -2.74
CA ASP A 21 -15.64 -19.21 -3.85
C ASP A 21 -16.30 -18.71 -5.14
N ILE A 22 -15.67 -17.70 -5.76
CA ILE A 22 -16.14 -17.03 -6.97
C ILE A 22 -14.94 -16.91 -7.91
N ALA A 23 -15.06 -17.49 -9.11
CA ALA A 23 -14.06 -17.35 -10.16
C ALA A 23 -14.07 -15.95 -10.79
N LEU A 24 -12.92 -15.49 -11.27
CA LEU A 24 -12.84 -14.24 -12.04
C LEU A 24 -13.43 -14.44 -13.43
N THR A 25 -14.33 -13.55 -13.83
CA THR A 25 -14.77 -13.46 -15.23
C THR A 25 -13.72 -12.71 -16.05
N GLN A 26 -13.74 -12.89 -17.37
CA GLN A 26 -12.88 -12.13 -18.28
C GLN A 26 -13.09 -10.62 -18.13
N GLY A 27 -14.34 -10.17 -17.95
CA GLY A 27 -14.66 -8.77 -17.69
C GLY A 27 -14.04 -8.24 -16.39
N ASN A 28 -13.94 -9.05 -15.33
CA ASN A 28 -13.23 -8.67 -14.11
C ASN A 28 -11.74 -8.48 -14.38
N ILE A 29 -11.12 -9.41 -15.12
CA ILE A 29 -9.69 -9.35 -15.47
C ILE A 29 -9.39 -8.10 -16.28
N ASP A 30 -10.19 -7.79 -17.31
CA ASP A 30 -9.95 -6.64 -18.18
C ASP A 30 -10.15 -5.31 -17.44
N SER A 31 -11.15 -5.25 -16.55
CA SER A 31 -11.35 -4.09 -15.67
C SER A 31 -10.13 -3.86 -14.78
N ILE A 32 -9.60 -4.92 -14.15
CA ILE A 32 -8.41 -4.82 -13.30
C ILE A 32 -7.18 -4.42 -14.13
N LYS A 33 -6.98 -4.98 -15.31
CA LYS A 33 -5.86 -4.60 -16.21
C LYS A 33 -5.91 -3.12 -16.56
N SER A 34 -7.09 -2.55 -16.81
CA SER A 34 -7.25 -1.12 -17.05
C SER A 34 -6.76 -0.28 -15.86
N LEU A 35 -7.08 -0.69 -14.62
CA LEU A 35 -6.61 -0.04 -13.39
C LEU A 35 -5.08 -0.10 -13.24
N LEU A 36 -4.42 -1.16 -13.70
CA LEU A 36 -2.96 -1.25 -13.67
C LEU A 36 -2.28 -0.19 -14.54
N GLY A 37 -2.98 0.38 -15.51
CA GLY A 37 -2.45 1.44 -16.38
C GLY A 37 -2.22 2.78 -15.67
N SER A 38 -2.91 3.04 -14.55
CA SER A 38 -2.83 4.32 -13.83
C SER A 38 -1.79 4.35 -12.71
N ILE A 39 -1.10 3.22 -12.44
CA ILE A 39 -0.14 3.14 -11.34
C ILE A 39 1.13 3.91 -11.66
N ARG A 40 1.70 4.55 -10.64
CA ARG A 40 2.95 5.30 -10.74
C ARG A 40 4.13 4.45 -10.30
N LYS A 41 5.29 4.74 -10.89
CA LYS A 41 6.60 4.21 -10.49
C LYS A 41 7.42 5.29 -9.80
N ILE A 42 8.43 4.88 -9.04
CA ILE A 42 9.49 5.76 -8.59
C ILE A 42 10.62 5.70 -9.62
N SER A 43 11.25 4.53 -9.79
CA SER A 43 12.38 4.32 -10.69
C SER A 43 12.03 3.33 -11.81
N PHE A 44 11.53 2.14 -11.46
CA PHE A 44 11.34 1.00 -12.37
C PHE A 44 9.87 0.73 -12.63
N LYS A 45 9.45 0.54 -13.89
CA LYS A 45 8.10 0.06 -14.20
C LYS A 45 8.10 -1.46 -14.15
N LEU A 46 7.29 -2.06 -13.27
CA LEU A 46 7.21 -3.52 -13.15
C LEU A 46 6.14 -4.10 -14.07
N ASN A 47 6.37 -5.32 -14.53
CA ASN A 47 5.40 -6.07 -15.35
C ASN A 47 4.46 -6.87 -14.46
N TRP A 48 3.37 -6.25 -14.01
CA TRP A 48 2.36 -6.88 -13.18
C TRP A 48 1.46 -7.82 -13.99
N LYS A 49 1.33 -9.06 -13.52
CA LYS A 49 0.51 -10.13 -14.09
C LYS A 49 -0.64 -10.46 -13.14
N ILE A 50 -1.76 -10.89 -13.71
CA ILE A 50 -2.92 -11.41 -12.98
C ILE A 50 -2.96 -12.92 -13.23
N SER A 51 -3.11 -13.71 -12.17
CA SER A 51 -3.29 -15.17 -12.24
C SER A 51 -4.53 -15.60 -11.47
N THR A 52 -5.25 -16.57 -12.02
CA THR A 52 -6.33 -17.30 -11.34
C THR A 52 -5.78 -18.43 -10.46
N GLU A 53 -4.54 -18.88 -10.70
CA GLU A 53 -3.79 -19.75 -9.79
C GLU A 53 -3.31 -18.92 -8.59
N SER A 54 -4.14 -18.87 -7.56
CA SER A 54 -3.92 -18.02 -6.40
C SER A 54 -3.78 -18.84 -5.11
N PRO A 55 -2.87 -18.45 -4.19
CA PRO A 55 -2.81 -19.09 -2.88
C PRO A 55 -4.05 -18.81 -2.01
N ALA A 56 -4.84 -17.78 -2.33
CA ALA A 56 -6.12 -17.47 -1.69
C ALA A 56 -6.99 -16.53 -2.54
N GLY A 57 -8.31 -16.60 -2.39
CA GLY A 57 -9.24 -15.73 -3.10
C GLY A 57 -9.44 -16.13 -4.56
N SER A 58 -10.01 -15.21 -5.34
CA SER A 58 -10.39 -15.43 -6.73
C SER A 58 -9.20 -15.32 -7.69
N GLY A 59 -8.13 -14.63 -7.28
CA GLY A 59 -6.91 -14.46 -8.06
C GLY A 59 -5.78 -13.83 -7.26
N CYS A 60 -4.60 -13.78 -7.85
CA CYS A 60 -3.47 -13.01 -7.33
C CYS A 60 -2.85 -12.12 -8.40
N ILE A 61 -2.24 -11.02 -7.96
CA ILE A 61 -1.46 -10.11 -8.78
C ILE A 61 -0.02 -10.11 -8.30
N TYR A 62 0.92 -10.20 -9.24
CA TYR A 62 2.34 -10.27 -8.94
C TYR A 62 3.18 -9.72 -10.08
N ALA A 63 4.41 -9.32 -9.79
CA ALA A 63 5.46 -9.09 -10.77
C ALA A 63 6.67 -9.96 -10.47
N GLN A 64 7.40 -10.36 -11.50
CA GLN A 64 8.69 -11.03 -11.36
C GLN A 64 9.79 -9.97 -11.24
N VAL A 65 10.76 -10.22 -10.36
CA VAL A 65 11.89 -9.33 -10.09
C VAL A 65 13.16 -10.15 -10.18
N GLU A 66 14.06 -9.76 -11.09
CA GLU A 66 15.36 -10.40 -11.25
C GLU A 66 16.44 -9.64 -10.47
N GLY A 67 17.33 -10.37 -9.82
CA GLY A 67 18.47 -9.82 -9.08
C GLY A 67 18.13 -9.28 -7.68
N LYS A 68 19.17 -8.81 -6.99
CA LYS A 68 19.10 -8.23 -5.63
C LYS A 68 19.27 -6.72 -5.71
N ASN A 69 18.27 -6.01 -6.22
CA ASN A 69 18.25 -4.56 -6.22
C ASN A 69 17.19 -4.07 -5.22
N ASN A 70 17.59 -3.24 -4.25
CA ASN A 70 16.65 -2.75 -3.25
C ASN A 70 15.65 -1.75 -3.85
N ASP A 71 16.05 -0.95 -4.83
CA ASP A 71 15.18 0.05 -5.46
C ASP A 71 14.03 -0.60 -6.22
N ILE A 72 14.30 -1.70 -6.94
CA ILE A 72 13.22 -2.44 -7.63
C ILE A 72 12.25 -3.06 -6.63
N LEU A 73 12.71 -3.44 -5.43
CA LEU A 73 11.85 -3.91 -4.34
C LEU A 73 11.06 -2.78 -3.68
N VAL A 74 11.62 -1.56 -3.60
CA VAL A 74 10.87 -0.37 -3.19
C VAL A 74 9.77 -0.08 -4.22
N ASP A 75 10.08 -0.09 -5.51
CA ASP A 75 9.07 0.04 -6.58
C ASP A 75 8.02 -1.07 -6.53
N TYR A 76 8.40 -2.30 -6.14
CA TYR A 76 7.48 -3.41 -5.93
C TYR A 76 6.44 -3.11 -4.87
N GLY A 77 6.87 -2.65 -3.70
CA GLY A 77 5.98 -2.22 -2.63
C GLY A 77 5.15 -1.01 -3.05
N PHE A 78 5.75 -0.05 -3.76
CA PHE A 78 5.12 1.20 -4.13
C PHE A 78 3.98 1.01 -5.15
N GLN A 79 4.25 0.27 -6.23
CA GLN A 79 3.27 -0.08 -7.25
C GLN A 79 2.26 -1.08 -6.71
N GLY A 80 2.71 -2.12 -5.99
CA GLY A 80 1.81 -3.14 -5.45
C GLY A 80 0.80 -2.56 -4.46
N GLN A 81 1.21 -1.60 -3.63
CA GLN A 81 0.28 -0.95 -2.71
C GLN A 81 -0.75 -0.07 -3.44
N GLN A 82 -0.40 0.59 -4.56
CA GLN A 82 -1.37 1.30 -5.41
C GLN A 82 -2.38 0.30 -6.00
N ILE A 83 -1.91 -0.81 -6.56
CA ILE A 83 -2.76 -1.89 -7.10
C ILE A 83 -3.72 -2.41 -6.02
N LEU A 84 -3.18 -2.71 -4.84
CA LEU A 84 -3.95 -3.21 -3.71
C LEU A 84 -5.04 -2.22 -3.27
N MET A 85 -4.75 -0.92 -3.27
CA MET A 85 -5.74 0.11 -2.96
C MET A 85 -6.78 0.26 -4.07
N LEU A 86 -6.39 0.21 -5.35
CA LEU A 86 -7.30 0.23 -6.50
C LEU A 86 -8.27 -0.95 -6.48
N LEU A 87 -7.79 -2.15 -6.18
CA LEU A 87 -8.64 -3.33 -5.95
C LEU A 87 -9.61 -3.10 -4.79
N PHE A 88 -9.12 -2.54 -3.68
CA PHE A 88 -9.93 -2.29 -2.49
C PHE A 88 -11.08 -1.30 -2.74
N VAL A 89 -10.83 -0.19 -3.45
CA VAL A 89 -11.88 0.79 -3.80
C VAL A 89 -12.81 0.28 -4.89
N ASN A 90 -12.44 -0.78 -5.60
CA ASN A 90 -13.29 -1.55 -6.51
C ASN A 90 -13.84 -2.82 -5.84
N ASP A 91 -14.09 -2.75 -4.53
CA ASP A 91 -14.90 -3.73 -3.79
C ASP A 91 -14.28 -5.13 -3.63
N TYR A 92 -12.98 -5.29 -3.90
CA TYR A 92 -12.24 -6.51 -3.61
C TYR A 92 -11.63 -6.50 -2.20
N GLY A 93 -11.71 -7.62 -1.51
CA GLY A 93 -10.83 -7.90 -0.38
C GLY A 93 -9.41 -8.16 -0.89
N THR A 94 -8.40 -7.75 -0.15
CA THR A 94 -6.99 -7.90 -0.57
C THR A 94 -6.08 -8.36 0.57
N CYS A 95 -5.02 -9.10 0.23
CA CYS A 95 -3.95 -9.42 1.18
C CYS A 95 -2.61 -9.64 0.48
N TRP A 96 -1.56 -8.97 1.01
CA TRP A 96 -0.17 -9.32 0.73
C TRP A 96 0.15 -10.72 1.27
N MET A 97 0.76 -11.57 0.45
CA MET A 97 1.23 -12.90 0.83
C MET A 97 2.65 -13.15 0.31
N ALA A 98 3.54 -13.64 1.16
CA ALA A 98 4.88 -14.04 0.75
C ALA A 98 4.90 -15.43 0.07
N LYS A 99 3.84 -16.24 0.25
CA LYS A 99 3.72 -17.56 -0.38
C LYS A 99 3.28 -17.38 -1.83
N THR A 100 4.08 -17.88 -2.76
CA THR A 100 3.80 -17.87 -4.20
C THR A 100 4.39 -19.12 -4.85
N PRO A 101 3.70 -19.75 -5.82
CA PRO A 101 4.30 -20.80 -6.63
C PRO A 101 5.26 -20.26 -7.70
N GLU A 102 5.21 -18.96 -7.98
CA GLU A 102 5.96 -18.31 -9.05
C GLU A 102 7.42 -18.06 -8.66
N LYS A 103 8.35 -18.39 -9.57
CA LYS A 103 9.78 -18.11 -9.39
C LYS A 103 10.06 -16.61 -9.48
N ASN A 104 11.01 -16.13 -8.69
CA ASN A 104 11.47 -14.74 -8.67
C ASN A 104 10.35 -13.72 -8.37
N VAL A 105 9.35 -14.12 -7.58
CA VAL A 105 8.28 -13.26 -7.10
C VAL A 105 8.44 -13.05 -5.59
N PRO A 106 8.71 -11.82 -5.12
CA PRO A 106 9.00 -11.60 -3.70
C PRO A 106 7.75 -11.68 -2.81
N ALA A 107 6.58 -11.31 -3.34
CA ALA A 107 5.28 -11.41 -2.69
C ALA A 107 4.16 -11.29 -3.73
N VAL A 108 2.95 -11.74 -3.39
CA VAL A 108 1.75 -11.60 -4.23
C VAL A 108 0.68 -10.81 -3.50
N ILE A 109 -0.21 -10.18 -4.26
CA ILE A 109 -1.45 -9.56 -3.75
C ILE A 109 -2.59 -10.49 -4.11
N THR A 110 -3.08 -11.25 -3.14
CA THR A 110 -4.32 -12.02 -3.30
C THR A 110 -5.52 -11.09 -3.24
N PHE A 111 -6.55 -11.41 -4.02
CA PHE A 111 -7.79 -10.65 -4.01
C PHE A 111 -9.01 -11.52 -4.35
N GLY A 112 -10.19 -11.04 -3.97
CA GLY A 112 -11.46 -11.70 -4.24
C GLY A 112 -12.60 -11.09 -3.42
N ILE A 113 -13.80 -11.66 -3.54
CA ILE A 113 -14.95 -11.18 -2.76
C ILE A 113 -14.85 -11.72 -1.33
N PRO A 114 -14.76 -10.88 -0.29
CA PRO A 114 -14.79 -11.30 1.11
C PRO A 114 -16.04 -12.13 1.46
N LYS A 115 -15.89 -13.20 2.27
CA LYS A 115 -17.04 -14.00 2.77
C LYS A 115 -17.98 -13.17 3.64
N ASP A 116 -17.43 -12.33 4.51
CA ASP A 116 -18.22 -11.51 5.42
C ASP A 116 -18.84 -10.30 4.71
N LYS A 117 -20.19 -10.27 4.63
CA LYS A 117 -20.95 -9.12 4.11
C LYS A 117 -20.64 -7.79 4.82
N LYS A 118 -20.08 -7.83 6.04
CA LYS A 118 -19.60 -6.65 6.78
C LYS A 118 -18.41 -5.97 6.11
N SER A 119 -17.64 -6.69 5.29
CA SER A 119 -16.38 -6.23 4.66
C SER A 119 -16.56 -5.24 3.50
N LEU A 120 -17.71 -5.26 2.81
CA LEU A 120 -17.97 -4.38 1.65
C LEU A 120 -18.95 -3.26 2.00
N LYS A 121 -20.08 -3.58 2.63
CA LYS A 121 -21.18 -2.61 2.84
C LYS A 121 -21.01 -1.68 4.04
N SER A 122 -19.92 -1.76 4.81
CA SER A 122 -19.73 -0.87 5.96
C SER A 122 -18.38 -0.15 5.95
N ARG A 123 -18.23 0.81 5.02
CA ARG A 123 -17.26 1.93 5.17
C ARG A 123 -17.41 2.65 6.53
N MET A 124 -18.49 2.42 7.29
CA MET A 124 -18.80 3.05 8.59
C MET A 124 -18.62 2.19 9.85
N SER A 125 -18.50 0.85 9.80
CA SER A 125 -18.65 0.00 11.03
C SER A 125 -17.53 -1.03 11.23
N ARG A 126 -16.28 -0.73 10.84
CA ARG A 126 -15.15 -1.64 11.11
C ARG A 126 -14.66 -1.51 12.55
N TYR A 127 -15.23 -2.35 13.42
CA TYR A 127 -14.74 -2.64 14.76
C TYR A 127 -13.29 -3.17 14.72
N ILE A 128 -12.50 -2.74 15.71
CA ILE A 128 -11.05 -2.94 15.86
C ILE A 128 -10.73 -4.43 16.00
N THR A 129 -9.99 -5.00 15.04
CA THR A 129 -9.47 -6.38 15.13
C THR A 129 -8.06 -6.38 15.73
N GLN A 130 -7.56 -7.52 16.22
CA GLN A 130 -6.19 -7.64 16.73
C GLN A 130 -5.10 -7.29 15.69
N SER A 131 -5.41 -7.45 14.39
CA SER A 131 -4.53 -7.04 13.28
C SER A 131 -4.45 -5.53 13.06
N ASP A 132 -5.21 -4.76 13.83
CA ASP A 132 -5.25 -3.29 13.82
C ASP A 132 -4.35 -2.66 14.89
N LYS A 133 -3.65 -3.47 15.69
CA LYS A 133 -2.62 -2.94 16.58
C LYS A 133 -1.55 -2.23 15.73
N ARG A 134 -1.38 -0.94 15.94
CA ARG A 134 -0.35 -0.11 15.29
C ARG A 134 0.52 0.53 16.36
N LYS A 135 1.82 0.60 16.10
CA LYS A 135 2.79 1.29 16.98
C LYS A 135 2.42 2.77 17.03
N PRO A 136 2.30 3.38 18.22
CA PRO A 136 1.93 4.78 18.36
C PRO A 136 2.90 5.68 17.56
N LEU A 137 2.43 6.87 17.15
CA LEU A 137 3.19 7.71 16.20
C LEU A 137 4.53 8.18 16.77
N ASP A 138 4.63 8.37 18.07
CA ASP A 138 5.86 8.67 18.82
C ASP A 138 6.93 7.58 18.69
N GLU A 139 6.53 6.31 18.53
CA GLU A 139 7.46 5.23 18.22
C GLU A 139 7.95 5.25 16.76
N LEU A 140 7.26 5.93 15.85
CA LEU A 140 7.55 5.90 14.41
C LEU A 140 8.15 7.22 13.88
N TYR A 141 7.84 8.34 14.53
CA TYR A 141 8.36 9.67 14.21
C TYR A 141 9.61 9.97 15.03
N GLU A 142 10.69 10.44 14.38
CA GLU A 142 11.98 10.67 15.06
C GLU A 142 12.01 11.94 15.92
N LYS A 143 11.03 12.85 15.79
CA LYS A 143 10.93 14.10 16.56
C LYS A 143 9.67 14.08 17.45
N ASN A 144 9.40 15.18 18.19
CA ASN A 144 8.18 15.30 18.97
C ASN A 144 6.94 15.46 18.04
N VAL A 145 6.00 14.52 18.14
CA VAL A 145 4.73 14.49 17.39
C VAL A 145 3.81 15.69 17.70
N GLU A 146 3.93 16.30 18.88
CA GLU A 146 3.13 17.47 19.28
C GLU A 146 3.47 18.71 18.46
N LYS A 147 4.67 18.77 17.89
CA LYS A 147 5.12 19.88 17.03
C LYS A 147 4.58 19.77 15.59
N LEU A 148 3.87 18.70 15.26
CA LEU A 148 3.29 18.49 13.94
C LEU A 148 1.99 19.29 13.79
N ASN A 149 1.77 19.87 12.60
CA ASN A 149 0.46 20.42 12.26
C ASN A 149 -0.55 19.30 11.91
N GLU A 150 -1.83 19.65 11.82
CA GLU A 150 -2.91 18.68 11.59
C GLU A 150 -2.78 17.91 10.27
N ASN A 151 -2.30 18.56 9.21
CA ASN A 151 -2.09 17.90 7.92
C ASN A 151 -0.92 16.89 7.98
N GLN A 152 0.16 17.26 8.67
CA GLN A 152 1.28 16.35 8.91
C GLN A 152 0.83 15.14 9.76
N LYS A 153 0.05 15.34 10.82
CA LYS A 153 -0.51 14.24 11.63
C LYS A 153 -1.38 13.31 10.80
N LYS A 154 -2.27 13.84 9.96
CA LYS A 154 -3.11 13.05 9.04
C LYS A 154 -2.28 12.23 8.05
N LEU A 155 -1.23 12.83 7.49
CA LEU A 155 -0.30 12.14 6.59
C LEU A 155 0.40 11.00 7.32
N LEU A 156 0.95 11.24 8.52
CA LEU A 156 1.63 10.19 9.30
C LEU A 156 0.69 9.07 9.74
N GLU A 157 -0.56 9.39 10.09
CA GLU A 157 -1.59 8.37 10.40
C GLU A 157 -1.87 7.48 9.18
N ALA A 158 -2.00 8.03 7.97
CA ALA A 158 -2.19 7.24 6.77
C ALA A 158 -1.03 6.26 6.50
N ILE A 159 0.21 6.69 6.82
CA ILE A 159 1.41 5.86 6.73
C ILE A 159 1.41 4.79 7.82
N ARG A 160 1.09 5.14 9.06
CA ARG A 160 0.97 4.21 10.19
C ARG A 160 -0.01 3.07 9.88
N TRP A 161 -1.08 3.33 9.14
CA TRP A 161 -2.05 2.32 8.73
C TRP A 161 -1.63 1.40 7.59
N SER A 162 -0.50 1.68 6.93
CA SER A 162 0.06 0.85 5.86
C SER A 162 0.20 -0.62 6.29
N PRO A 163 -0.06 -1.59 5.39
CA PRO A 163 0.24 -2.98 5.68
C PRO A 163 1.77 -3.17 5.81
N SER A 164 2.17 -4.14 6.63
CA SER A 164 3.57 -4.57 6.69
C SER A 164 3.66 -6.06 6.99
N SER A 165 4.77 -6.67 6.57
CA SER A 165 5.06 -8.07 6.90
C SER A 165 5.01 -8.27 8.41
N LEU A 166 4.18 -9.23 8.85
CA LEU A 166 3.93 -9.55 10.25
C LEU A 166 3.55 -8.34 11.11
N ASN A 167 2.99 -7.28 10.50
CA ASN A 167 2.59 -6.04 11.15
C ASN A 167 3.74 -5.31 11.91
N ARG A 168 5.00 -5.54 11.49
CA ARG A 168 6.21 -5.02 12.16
C ARG A 168 6.34 -3.50 12.12
N GLN A 169 5.72 -2.85 11.13
CA GLN A 169 5.82 -1.41 10.85
C GLN A 169 7.29 -0.94 10.88
N PRO A 170 8.15 -1.48 9.98
CA PRO A 170 9.61 -1.31 10.06
C PRO A 170 10.09 0.03 9.50
N TRP A 171 9.28 1.08 9.57
CA TRP A 171 9.59 2.40 9.02
C TRP A 171 9.78 3.43 10.11
N LYS A 172 10.65 4.40 9.82
CA LYS A 172 10.81 5.64 10.58
C LYS A 172 10.55 6.82 9.66
N PHE A 173 9.99 7.88 10.21
CA PHE A 173 9.73 9.11 9.47
C PHE A 173 10.20 10.36 10.22
N ILE A 174 10.59 11.37 9.45
CA ILE A 174 10.99 12.68 9.97
C ILE A 174 10.67 13.76 8.93
N PHE A 175 10.12 14.90 9.36
CA PHE A 175 9.97 16.05 8.48
C PHE A 175 11.27 16.86 8.45
N SER A 176 11.60 17.43 7.28
CA SER A 176 12.61 18.47 7.13
C SER A 176 12.26 19.67 8.01
N GLU A 177 13.24 20.53 8.27
CA GLU A 177 13.04 21.69 9.14
C GLU A 177 11.98 22.65 8.60
N GLU A 178 11.88 22.77 7.27
CA GLU A 178 10.86 23.59 6.60
C GLU A 178 9.47 22.92 6.60
N GLY A 179 9.36 21.67 7.04
CA GLY A 179 8.09 20.95 7.21
C GLY A 179 7.42 20.48 5.92
N ARG A 180 8.06 20.67 4.74
CA ARG A 180 7.51 20.35 3.41
C ARG A 180 8.04 19.04 2.81
N LYS A 181 9.09 18.46 3.38
CA LYS A 181 9.63 17.17 2.93
C LYS A 181 9.55 16.16 4.06
N LEU A 182 8.81 15.07 3.84
CA LEU A 182 8.80 13.92 4.71
C LEU A 182 9.88 12.94 4.25
N ILE A 183 10.79 12.58 5.14
CA ILE A 183 11.84 11.59 4.90
C ILE A 183 11.38 10.27 5.52
N LEU A 184 11.38 9.20 4.73
CA LEU A 184 11.02 7.84 5.15
C LEU A 184 12.23 6.92 5.01
N LYS A 185 12.44 6.07 6.04
CA LYS A 185 13.55 5.13 6.11
C LYS A 185 13.07 3.76 6.55
N SER A 186 13.62 2.69 5.96
CA SER A 186 13.40 1.32 6.40
C SER A 186 14.44 0.37 5.81
N ASN A 187 14.90 -0.60 6.59
CA ASN A 187 15.74 -1.71 6.11
C ASN A 187 14.94 -2.80 5.38
N SER A 188 13.65 -2.59 5.14
CA SER A 188 12.78 -3.52 4.44
C SER A 188 12.21 -2.87 3.16
N PRO A 189 12.87 -3.04 2.00
CA PRO A 189 12.55 -2.32 0.77
C PRO A 189 11.07 -2.38 0.35
N ILE A 190 10.46 -3.57 0.39
CA ILE A 190 9.04 -3.72 0.03
C ILE A 190 8.13 -2.98 1.01
N ASN A 191 8.38 -3.09 2.32
CA ASN A 191 7.59 -2.37 3.32
C ASN A 191 7.79 -0.85 3.21
N LEU A 192 8.99 -0.39 2.82
CA LEU A 192 9.27 1.01 2.51
C LEU A 192 8.43 1.49 1.34
N GLY A 193 8.43 0.75 0.23
CA GLY A 193 7.60 1.05 -0.93
C GLY A 193 6.11 1.14 -0.60
N ILE A 194 5.62 0.20 0.20
CA ILE A 194 4.23 0.19 0.67
C ILE A 194 3.92 1.47 1.48
N ALA A 195 4.77 1.81 2.44
CA ALA A 195 4.60 3.01 3.27
C ALA A 195 4.67 4.30 2.42
N LEU A 196 5.60 4.38 1.48
CA LEU A 196 5.75 5.49 0.54
C LEU A 196 4.51 5.66 -0.35
N SER A 197 3.90 4.57 -0.78
CA SER A 197 2.68 4.59 -1.60
C SER A 197 1.50 5.18 -0.84
N ASN A 198 1.28 4.72 0.39
CA ASN A 198 0.27 5.30 1.28
C ASN A 198 0.56 6.77 1.57
N ALA A 199 1.82 7.14 1.81
CA ALA A 199 2.25 8.52 2.02
C ALA A 199 1.93 9.39 0.79
N TYR A 200 2.28 8.91 -0.40
CA TYR A 200 2.05 9.61 -1.66
C TYR A 200 0.57 9.84 -1.93
N ILE A 201 -0.27 8.80 -1.81
CA ILE A 201 -1.72 8.91 -2.00
C ILE A 201 -2.32 9.87 -0.96
N ALA A 202 -1.94 9.74 0.32
CA ALA A 202 -2.43 10.63 1.36
C ALA A 202 -2.01 12.08 1.13
N ALA A 203 -0.79 12.32 0.67
CA ALA A 203 -0.32 13.66 0.36
C ALA A 203 -1.08 14.28 -0.83
N LEU A 204 -1.41 13.51 -1.86
CA LEU A 204 -2.30 13.97 -2.93
C LEU A 204 -3.68 14.37 -2.38
N CYS A 205 -4.26 13.59 -1.45
CA CYS A 205 -5.55 13.96 -0.84
C CYS A 205 -5.50 15.20 0.04
N ILE A 206 -4.37 15.43 0.74
CA ILE A 206 -4.26 16.50 1.76
C ILE A 206 -3.77 17.81 1.15
N TYR A 207 -2.80 17.73 0.24
CA TYR A 207 -2.09 18.89 -0.32
C TYR A 207 -2.42 19.11 -1.81
N GLY A 208 -3.03 18.14 -2.49
CA GLY A 208 -3.34 18.22 -3.92
C GLY A 208 -2.15 17.89 -4.82
N LYS A 209 -0.92 18.04 -4.33
CA LYS A 209 0.30 17.72 -5.07
C LYS A 209 1.35 17.05 -4.19
N ALA A 210 2.01 16.05 -4.75
CA ALA A 210 3.07 15.31 -4.09
C ALA A 210 4.10 14.78 -5.09
N LYS A 211 5.36 14.66 -4.66
CA LYS A 211 6.45 14.08 -5.45
C LYS A 211 7.31 13.17 -4.56
N VAL A 212 7.57 11.95 -5.03
CA VAL A 212 8.52 11.04 -4.40
C VAL A 212 9.90 11.28 -4.99
N GLU A 213 10.91 11.39 -4.14
CA GLU A 213 12.32 11.52 -4.50
C GLU A 213 13.12 10.38 -3.88
N LYS A 214 14.00 9.81 -4.69
CA LYS A 214 14.98 8.83 -4.22
C LYS A 214 16.15 9.56 -3.58
N GLY A 215 16.51 9.18 -2.36
CA GLY A 215 17.75 9.57 -1.70
C GLY A 215 18.80 8.45 -1.74
N GLU A 216 19.81 8.55 -0.88
CA GLU A 216 20.85 7.54 -0.72
C GLU A 216 20.46 6.49 0.35
N ASP A 217 21.08 5.30 0.32
CA ASP A 217 21.00 4.27 1.37
C ASP A 217 19.59 3.88 1.87
N GLY A 218 18.62 3.75 0.95
CA GLY A 218 17.26 3.34 1.32
C GLY A 218 16.44 4.45 2.01
N VAL A 219 16.87 5.70 1.85
CA VAL A 219 16.14 6.89 2.25
C VAL A 219 15.34 7.42 1.06
N PHE A 220 14.06 7.72 1.27
CA PHE A 220 13.20 8.34 0.27
C PHE A 220 12.53 9.57 0.84
N GLY A 221 12.40 10.60 0.00
CA GLY A 221 11.70 11.83 0.32
C GLY A 221 10.31 11.85 -0.32
N LEU A 222 9.34 12.40 0.39
CA LEU A 222 8.05 12.82 -0.14
C LEU A 222 7.96 14.34 0.04
N ILE A 223 8.00 15.06 -1.07
CA ILE A 223 7.75 16.51 -1.09
C ILE A 223 6.25 16.72 -1.21
N VAL A 224 5.72 17.59 -0.35
CA VAL A 224 4.33 18.07 -0.39
C VAL A 224 4.33 19.56 -0.74
N GLU A 225 3.43 19.95 -1.64
CA GLU A 225 3.29 21.33 -2.14
C GLU A 225 1.84 21.79 -1.98
#